data_AF-A0ABD6XN65-F1
#
_entry.id   AF-A0ABD6XN65-F1
#
_cell.length_a   1.000
_cell.length_b   1.000
_cell.length_c   1.000
_cell.angle_alpha   90.00
_cell.angle_beta   90.00
_cell.angle_gamma   90.00
#
_symmetry.space_group_name_H-M   'P 1'
#
loop_
_entity.id
_entity.type
_entity.pdbx_description
1 polymer ?
#
loop_
_entity_poly.entity_id
_entity_poly.type
_entity_poly.pdbx_seq_one_letter_code
_entity_poly.pdbx_strand_id
1 'polypeptide(L)'
;MNNISGLTLLANQSTIQWGFMGEAFTLTLSGIDQVLVDESRDLIFILDQKESLPERLTIINAQGKILSSFSPPDGGGFYYMTVDSKKEVLIVCVFTGKIDGWSDWHFFFHQQTNQLVRLSRAY
;
A
#
# COMPACT_ATOMS: atom_id res chain seq x y z
N MET A 1 -2.91 4.80 -18.99
CA MET A 1 -1.45 4.65 -19.17
C MET A 1 -0.85 4.96 -17.82
N ASN A 2 -0.06 4.06 -17.26
CA ASN A 2 0.68 4.32 -16.03
C ASN A 2 1.69 5.42 -16.30
N ASN A 3 1.60 6.53 -15.57
CA ASN A 3 2.51 7.67 -15.74
C ASN A 3 3.66 7.65 -14.71
N ILE A 4 3.57 6.77 -13.72
CA ILE A 4 4.62 6.54 -12.73
C ILE A 4 5.62 5.54 -13.31
N SER A 5 6.89 5.90 -13.29
CA SER A 5 7.98 5.11 -13.87
C SER A 5 9.15 5.00 -12.90
N GLY A 6 9.94 3.93 -13.03
CA GLY A 6 11.19 3.78 -12.26
C GLY A 6 11.03 3.76 -10.74
N LEU A 7 9.86 3.38 -10.21
CA LEU A 7 9.65 3.27 -8.77
C LEU A 7 10.67 2.30 -8.18
N THR A 8 11.49 2.81 -7.26
CA THR A 8 12.56 2.06 -6.62
C THR A 8 12.58 2.36 -5.12
N LEU A 9 12.61 1.30 -4.30
CA LEU A 9 12.92 1.39 -2.88
C LEU A 9 14.45 1.33 -2.71
N LEU A 10 15.03 2.33 -2.05
CA LEU A 10 16.46 2.37 -1.80
C LEU A 10 16.86 1.35 -0.72
N ALA A 11 18.13 0.95 -0.73
CA ALA A 11 18.67 -0.08 0.17
C ALA A 11 18.55 0.28 1.67
N ASN A 12 18.37 1.55 2.00
CA ASN A 12 18.13 2.04 3.36
C ASN A 12 16.71 1.74 3.88
N GLN A 13 15.83 1.14 3.07
CA GLN A 13 14.44 0.83 3.37
C GLN A 13 13.67 2.01 3.99
N SER A 14 14.04 3.23 3.60
CA SER A 14 13.42 4.45 4.12
C SER A 14 13.17 5.46 3.03
N THR A 15 13.75 5.30 1.84
CA THR A 15 13.56 6.25 0.75
C THR A 15 13.03 5.54 -0.49
N ILE A 16 11.98 6.10 -1.08
CA ILE A 16 11.49 5.71 -2.40
C ILE A 16 11.75 6.81 -3.40
N GLN A 17 12.05 6.41 -4.64
CA GLN A 17 12.26 7.30 -5.76
C GLN A 17 11.40 6.85 -6.93
N TRP A 18 10.83 7.79 -7.68
CA TRP A 18 10.06 7.49 -8.89
C TRP A 18 10.07 8.68 -9.84
N GLY A 19 9.76 8.42 -11.10
CA GLY A 19 9.52 9.44 -12.12
C GLY A 19 8.03 9.61 -12.39
N PHE A 20 7.60 10.84 -12.63
CA PHE A 20 6.25 11.15 -13.09
C PHE A 20 6.29 12.36 -14.03
N MET A 21 5.72 12.22 -15.23
CA MET A 21 5.69 13.28 -16.26
C MET A 21 7.07 13.89 -16.60
N GLY A 22 8.13 13.08 -16.52
CA GLY A 22 9.51 13.52 -16.81
C GLY A 22 10.23 14.18 -15.62
N GLU A 23 9.56 14.35 -14.48
CA GLU A 23 10.15 14.83 -13.24
C GLU A 23 10.48 13.67 -12.30
N ALA A 24 11.53 13.82 -11.51
CA ALA A 24 11.93 12.84 -10.50
C ALA A 24 11.46 13.28 -9.11
N PHE A 25 10.85 12.35 -8.39
CA PHE A 25 10.32 12.55 -7.04
C PHE A 25 11.02 11.59 -6.06
N THR A 26 11.11 12.03 -4.81
CA THR A 26 11.67 11.25 -3.72
C THR A 26 10.83 11.46 -2.47
N LEU A 27 10.65 10.41 -1.68
CA LEU A 27 9.98 10.48 -0.39
C LEU A 27 10.71 9.60 0.61
N THR A 28 10.96 10.16 1.80
CA THR A 28 11.56 9.43 2.92
C THR A 28 10.52 9.15 3.99
N LEU A 29 10.40 7.88 4.37
CA LEU A 29 9.53 7.34 5.42
C LEU A 29 10.34 6.39 6.31
N SER A 30 9.81 6.04 7.48
CA SER A 30 10.51 5.16 8.41
C SER A 30 10.14 3.70 8.15
N GLY A 31 11.13 2.82 7.99
CA GLY A 31 10.93 1.37 7.95
C GLY A 31 9.96 0.90 6.87
N ILE A 32 10.20 1.28 5.62
CA ILE A 32 9.42 0.86 4.45
C ILE A 32 9.61 -0.65 4.24
N ASP A 33 8.51 -1.39 4.30
CA ASP A 33 8.47 -2.82 4.03
C ASP A 33 8.23 -3.10 2.55
N GLN A 34 7.20 -2.47 1.97
CA GLN A 34 6.79 -2.71 0.60
C GLN A 34 6.21 -1.46 -0.02
N VAL A 35 6.39 -1.35 -1.34
CA VAL A 35 5.87 -0.26 -2.15
C VAL A 35 5.31 -0.83 -3.44
N LEU A 36 4.09 -0.44 -3.81
CA LEU A 36 3.48 -0.83 -5.08
C LEU A 36 2.80 0.36 -5.76
N VAL A 37 2.82 0.35 -7.09
CA VAL A 37 2.07 1.31 -7.91
C VAL A 37 0.69 0.74 -8.20
N ASP A 38 -0.32 1.56 -7.96
CA ASP A 38 -1.65 1.36 -8.51
C ASP A 38 -1.74 2.07 -9.86
N GLU A 39 -1.52 1.31 -10.93
CA GLU A 39 -1.41 1.87 -12.29
C GLU A 39 -2.75 2.40 -12.81
N SER A 40 -3.85 1.87 -12.28
CA SER A 40 -5.19 2.26 -12.70
C SER A 40 -5.56 3.67 -12.22
N ARG A 41 -4.96 4.11 -11.10
CA ARG A 41 -5.29 5.35 -10.39
C ARG A 41 -4.11 6.32 -10.26
N ASP A 42 -2.92 5.98 -10.79
CA ASP A 42 -1.68 6.73 -10.62
C ASP A 42 -1.38 7.03 -9.11
N LEU A 43 -1.54 6.01 -8.26
CA LEU A 43 -1.25 6.08 -6.83
C LEU A 43 -0.05 5.20 -6.47
N ILE A 44 0.64 5.54 -5.38
CA ILE A 44 1.68 4.71 -4.79
C ILE A 44 1.25 4.34 -3.37
N PHE A 45 1.22 3.04 -3.11
CA PHE A 45 0.90 2.45 -1.82
C PHE A 45 2.20 2.04 -1.14
N ILE A 46 2.32 2.38 0.13
CA ILE A 46 3.53 2.19 0.92
C ILE A 46 3.14 1.55 2.24
N LEU A 47 3.62 0.33 2.50
CA LEU A 47 3.63 -0.24 3.83
C LEU A 47 4.92 0.21 4.53
N ASP A 48 4.79 0.90 5.66
CA ASP A 48 5.91 1.44 6.40
C ASP A 48 5.72 1.29 7.92
N GLN A 49 6.68 1.83 8.68
CA GLN A 49 6.79 1.62 10.13
C GLN A 49 6.87 0.13 10.49
N LYS A 50 7.63 -0.64 9.71
CA LYS A 50 7.78 -2.06 9.96
C LYS A 50 8.60 -2.32 11.23
N GLU A 51 7.96 -2.99 12.19
CA GLU A 51 8.66 -3.74 13.23
C GLU A 51 8.61 -5.24 12.91
N SER A 52 7.59 -5.94 13.44
CA SER A 52 7.30 -7.33 13.05
C SER A 52 6.44 -7.39 11.79
N LEU A 53 5.40 -6.56 11.75
CA LEU A 53 4.53 -6.28 10.61
C LEU A 53 4.47 -4.76 10.39
N PRO A 54 4.13 -4.29 9.19
CA PRO A 54 3.91 -2.87 8.94
C PRO A 54 2.74 -2.33 9.78
N GLU A 55 2.97 -1.19 10.42
CA GLU A 55 1.97 -0.53 11.28
C GLU A 55 1.22 0.58 10.57
N ARG A 56 1.67 0.94 9.36
CA ARG A 56 1.06 2.00 8.58
C ARG A 56 1.02 1.68 7.09
N LEU A 57 -0.11 2.00 6.49
CA LEU A 57 -0.29 2.10 5.05
C LEU A 57 -0.39 3.58 4.69
N THR A 58 0.57 4.08 3.92
CA THR A 58 0.56 5.43 3.35
C THR A 58 0.20 5.36 1.88
N ILE A 59 -0.76 6.18 1.45
CA ILE A 59 -1.16 6.30 0.04
C ILE A 59 -0.82 7.71 -0.43
N ILE A 60 0.00 7.81 -1.47
CA ILE A 60 0.38 9.08 -2.09
C ILE A 60 -0.10 9.10 -3.54
N ASN A 61 -0.32 10.31 -4.06
CA ASN A 61 -0.45 10.49 -5.51
C ASN A 61 0.93 10.44 -6.20
N ALA A 62 0.93 10.42 -7.53
CA ALA A 62 2.14 10.42 -8.35
C ALA A 62 3.10 11.60 -8.13
N GLN A 63 2.68 12.69 -7.47
CA GLN A 63 3.52 13.85 -7.15
C GLN A 63 4.06 13.80 -5.71
N GLY A 64 3.80 12.72 -4.97
CA GLY A 64 4.29 12.54 -3.60
C GLY A 64 3.42 13.16 -2.52
N LYS A 65 2.24 13.72 -2.88
CA LYS A 65 1.28 14.22 -1.89
C LYS A 65 0.61 13.04 -1.20
N ILE A 66 0.72 12.99 0.12
CA ILE A 66 -0.04 12.05 0.96
C ILE A 66 -1.53 12.35 0.81
N LEU A 67 -2.28 11.36 0.35
CA LEU A 67 -3.74 11.40 0.26
C LEU A 67 -4.37 10.80 1.51
N SER A 68 -3.79 9.70 1.99
CA SER A 68 -4.36 8.91 3.08
C SER A 68 -3.26 8.19 3.87
N SER A 69 -3.56 7.92 5.13
CA SER A 69 -2.76 7.09 6.02
C SER A 69 -3.70 6.24 6.85
N PHE A 70 -3.42 4.94 6.95
CA PHE A 70 -4.23 3.98 7.70
C PHE A 70 -3.37 3.16 8.65
N SER A 71 -3.94 2.84 9.82
CA SER A 71 -3.49 1.73 10.66
C SER A 71 -4.14 0.43 10.18
N PRO A 72 -3.60 -0.75 10.56
CA PRO A 72 -4.24 -2.02 10.31
C PRO A 72 -5.68 -2.06 10.85
N PRO A 73 -6.58 -2.86 10.24
CA PRO A 73 -7.89 -3.10 10.81
C PRO A 73 -7.82 -3.70 12.22
N ASP A 74 -8.82 -3.42 13.06
CA ASP A 74 -8.86 -3.91 14.44
C ASP A 74 -8.68 -5.44 14.52
N GLY A 75 -7.73 -5.88 15.34
CA GLY A 75 -7.40 -7.29 15.54
C GLY A 75 -6.59 -7.94 14.40
N GLY A 76 -6.23 -7.15 13.38
CA GLY A 76 -5.39 -7.56 12.26
C GLY A 76 -4.08 -6.78 12.17
N GLY A 77 -3.20 -7.25 11.28
CA GLY A 77 -1.96 -6.57 10.89
C GLY A 77 -1.87 -6.49 9.37
N PHE A 78 -1.24 -5.44 8.84
CA PHE A 78 -0.85 -5.44 7.44
C PHE A 78 0.21 -6.53 7.22
N TYR A 79 0.06 -7.33 6.16
CA TYR A 79 1.00 -8.42 5.89
C TYR A 79 1.83 -8.16 4.63
N TYR A 80 1.15 -8.00 3.49
CA TYR A 80 1.78 -7.57 2.24
C TYR A 80 0.72 -6.96 1.33
N MET A 81 1.14 -6.45 0.19
CA MET A 81 0.32 -5.93 -0.89
C MET A 81 0.57 -6.71 -2.17
N THR A 82 -0.45 -6.81 -3.00
CA THR A 82 -0.39 -7.40 -4.34
C THR A 82 -1.14 -6.53 -5.33
N VAL A 83 -1.02 -6.85 -6.61
CA VAL A 83 -1.73 -6.15 -7.69
C VAL A 83 -2.71 -7.11 -8.34
N ASP A 84 -3.95 -6.66 -8.52
CA ASP A 84 -4.99 -7.45 -9.15
C ASP A 84 -4.93 -7.41 -10.70
N SER A 85 -5.88 -8.08 -11.35
CA SER A 85 -5.99 -8.09 -12.82
C SER A 85 -6.26 -6.72 -13.44
N LYS A 86 -6.82 -5.77 -12.68
CA LYS A 86 -7.10 -4.40 -13.10
C LYS A 86 -5.95 -3.44 -12.83
N LYS A 87 -4.83 -3.94 -12.31
CA LYS A 87 -3.68 -3.14 -11.89
C LYS A 87 -3.98 -2.25 -10.67
N GLU A 88 -4.95 -2.66 -9.85
CA GLU A 88 -5.24 -2.05 -8.56
C GLU A 88 -4.46 -2.75 -7.45
N VAL A 89 -3.96 -1.96 -6.50
CA VAL A 89 -3.30 -2.51 -5.31
C VAL A 89 -4.34 -3.07 -4.35
N LEU A 90 -4.14 -4.32 -3.94
CA LEU A 90 -4.84 -4.97 -2.85
C LEU A 90 -3.91 -5.09 -1.65
N ILE A 91 -4.47 -4.86 -0.47
CA ILE A 91 -3.78 -4.99 0.81
C ILE A 91 -4.22 -6.29 1.46
N VAL A 92 -3.27 -7.14 1.82
CA VAL A 92 -3.55 -8.36 2.57
C VAL A 92 -3.31 -8.11 4.05
N CYS A 93 -4.35 -8.30 4.83
CA CYS A 93 -4.29 -8.24 6.29
C CYS A 93 -4.43 -9.65 6.87
N VAL A 94 -3.60 -9.95 7.87
CA VAL A 94 -3.65 -11.19 8.66
C VAL A 94 -4.30 -10.89 10.01
N PHE A 95 -5.14 -11.79 10.50
CA PHE A 95 -5.83 -11.64 11.78
C PHE A 95 -5.42 -12.75 12.75
N THR A 96 -5.27 -12.38 14.02
CA THR A 96 -4.94 -13.32 15.10
C THR A 96 -6.10 -14.31 15.37
N GLY A 97 -7.33 -13.90 15.07
CA GLY A 97 -8.52 -14.74 15.08
C GLY A 97 -9.09 -14.94 13.67
N LYS A 98 -10.06 -15.85 13.56
CA LYS A 98 -10.81 -16.04 12.31
C LYS A 98 -11.95 -15.05 12.24
N ILE A 99 -11.96 -14.19 11.22
CA ILE A 99 -13.14 -13.40 10.86
C ILE A 99 -13.89 -14.19 9.80
N ASP A 100 -15.17 -14.47 10.05
CA ASP A 100 -16.04 -15.30 9.19
C ASP A 100 -15.46 -16.68 8.83
N GLY A 101 -14.53 -17.21 9.64
CA GLY A 101 -13.89 -18.51 9.44
C GLY A 101 -12.49 -18.47 8.79
N TRP A 102 -11.99 -17.30 8.38
CA TRP A 102 -10.71 -17.10 7.70
C TRP A 102 -9.80 -16.13 8.46
N SER A 103 -8.49 -16.37 8.40
CA SER A 103 -7.48 -15.52 9.06
C SER A 103 -7.02 -14.37 8.18
N ASP A 104 -7.05 -14.52 6.86
CA ASP A 104 -6.40 -13.57 5.96
C ASP A 104 -7.44 -13.02 4.97
N TRP A 105 -7.35 -11.72 4.72
CA TRP A 105 -8.33 -11.00 3.91
C TRP A 105 -7.65 -9.97 3.01
N HIS A 106 -8.13 -9.90 1.77
CA HIS A 106 -7.86 -8.81 0.86
C HIS A 106 -8.73 -7.60 1.21
N PHE A 107 -8.11 -6.43 1.22
CA PHE A 107 -8.72 -5.12 1.33
C PHE A 107 -8.37 -4.29 0.10
N PHE A 108 -9.28 -3.43 -0.30
CA PHE A 108 -9.03 -2.44 -1.34
C PHE A 108 -9.27 -1.03 -0.79
N PHE A 109 -8.57 -0.06 -1.36
CA PHE A 109 -8.78 1.35 -1.05
C PHE A 109 -9.94 1.92 -1.87
N HIS A 110 -10.99 2.37 -1.20
CA HIS A 110 -12.11 3.08 -1.81
C HIS A 110 -11.87 4.60 -1.73
N GLN A 111 -11.33 5.17 -2.81
CA GLN A 111 -10.85 6.55 -2.85
C GLN A 111 -11.94 7.60 -2.55
N GLN A 112 -13.17 7.38 -3.00
CA GLN A 112 -14.25 8.36 -2.83
C GLN A 112 -14.66 8.53 -1.36
N THR A 113 -14.62 7.43 -0.59
CA THR A 113 -14.96 7.45 0.85
C THR A 113 -13.72 7.49 1.74
N ASN A 114 -12.54 7.41 1.15
CA ASN A 114 -11.25 7.35 1.84
C ASN A 114 -11.19 6.22 2.90
N GLN A 115 -11.55 5.00 2.48
CA GLN A 115 -11.65 3.85 3.38
C GLN A 115 -10.95 2.62 2.82
N LEU A 116 -10.45 1.77 3.71
CA LEU A 116 -10.10 0.39 3.38
C LEU A 116 -11.33 -0.50 3.54
N VAL A 117 -11.70 -1.19 2.47
CA VAL A 117 -12.89 -2.04 2.44
C VAL A 117 -12.47 -3.49 2.24
N ARG A 118 -12.95 -4.37 3.12
CA ARG A 118 -12.72 -5.81 3.03
C ARG A 118 -13.40 -6.36 1.80
N LEU A 119 -12.65 -7.08 0.96
CA LEU A 119 -13.11 -7.57 -0.33
C LEU A 119 -13.42 -9.06 -0.30
N SER A 120 -12.39 -9.88 -0.08
CA SER A 120 -12.48 -11.33 -0.15
C SER A 120 -11.40 -11.97 0.71
N ARG A 121 -11.53 -13.27 0.92
CA ARG A 121 -10.52 -14.07 1.61
C ARG A 121 -9.19 -13.99 0.87
N ALA A 122 -8.10 -14.02 1.62
CA ALA A 122 -6.77 -14.30 1.10
C ALA A 122 -6.38 -15.71 1.54
N TYR A 123 -5.81 -16.48 0.61
CA TYR A 123 -5.47 -17.90 0.74
C TYR A 123 -6.63 -18.89 1.00
#